data_AF-A0A9D6T9P0-F1
#
_entry.id   AF-A0A9D6T9P0-F1
#
_cell.length_a   1.000
_cell.length_b   1.000
_cell.length_c   1.000
_cell.angle_alpha   90.00
_cell.angle_beta   90.00
_cell.angle_gamma   90.00
#
_symmetry.space_group_name_H-M   'P 1'
#
loop_
_entity.id
_entity.type
_entity.pdbx_description
1 polymer ?
#
loop_
_entity_poly.entity_id
_entity_poly.type
_entity_poly.pdbx_seq_one_letter_code
_entity_poly.pdbx_strand_id
1 'polypeptide(L)'
;MSWHASRLGDVINLKRGHDLPDSQRQDGEIPVVSSSGITGHHSEPKAKPPGVVTGRYGTIGEVFYVEEDYWPLNTALYVTDFKGITRDLSPTFCGIS
;
A
#
# COMPACT_ATOMS: atom_id res chain seq x y z
N MET A 1 1.65 5.73 26.85
CA MET A 1 1.07 5.44 25.52
C MET A 1 -0.04 4.42 25.70
N SER A 2 -1.28 4.77 25.39
CA SER A 2 -2.43 3.86 25.47
C SER A 2 -2.81 3.38 24.06
N TRP A 3 -2.84 2.06 23.88
CA TRP A 3 -3.36 1.45 22.65
C TRP A 3 -4.87 1.62 22.62
N HIS A 4 -5.39 2.10 21.47
CA HIS A 4 -6.82 2.19 21.23
C HIS A 4 -7.19 1.24 20.09
N ALA A 5 -8.20 0.41 20.32
CA ALA A 5 -8.76 -0.41 19.26
C ALA A 5 -9.65 0.47 18.37
N SER A 6 -9.36 0.49 17.06
CA SER A 6 -10.17 1.18 16.05
C SER A 6 -10.38 0.24 14.88
N ARG A 7 -11.45 0.43 14.10
CA ARG A 7 -11.62 -0.35 12.88
C ARG A 7 -10.63 0.19 11.84
N LEU A 8 -10.07 -0.71 11.04
CA LEU A 8 -9.13 -0.33 10.00
C LEU A 8 -9.73 0.74 9.06
N GLY A 9 -10.99 0.59 8.63
CA GLY A 9 -11.68 1.58 7.80
C GLY A 9 -11.91 2.96 8.44
N ASP A 10 -11.77 3.07 9.77
CA ASP A 10 -11.91 4.35 10.48
C ASP A 10 -10.59 5.16 10.41
N VAL A 11 -9.45 4.47 10.27
CA VAL A 11 -8.10 5.07 10.28
C VAL A 11 -7.44 5.11 8.90
N ILE A 12 -7.90 4.31 7.94
CA ILE A 12 -7.36 4.31 6.58
C ILE A 12 -8.46 4.30 5.51
N ASN A 13 -8.20 4.99 4.40
CA ASN A 13 -8.98 4.86 3.18
C ASN A 13 -8.37 3.80 2.28
N LEU A 14 -9.14 2.75 2.00
CA LEU A 14 -8.81 1.72 1.03
C LEU A 14 -9.42 2.07 -0.32
N LYS A 15 -8.63 1.98 -1.39
CA LYS A 15 -9.12 2.02 -2.77
C LYS A 15 -8.84 0.71 -3.47
N ARG A 16 -9.71 0.37 -4.41
CA ARG A 16 -9.47 -0.74 -5.34
C ARG A 16 -8.28 -0.39 -6.23
N GLY A 17 -7.39 -1.35 -6.44
CA GLY A 17 -6.30 -1.20 -7.41
C GLY A 17 -6.79 -1.10 -8.86
N HIS A 18 -5.84 -1.11 -9.78
CA HIS A 18 -6.04 -0.83 -11.19
C HIS A 18 -5.89 -2.09 -12.04
N ASP A 19 -6.67 -2.17 -13.11
CA ASP A 19 -6.53 -3.23 -14.10
C ASP A 19 -5.22 -3.04 -14.89
N LEU A 20 -4.38 -4.07 -14.91
CA LEU A 20 -3.16 -4.14 -15.73
C LEU A 20 -3.00 -5.57 -16.27
N PRO A 21 -3.69 -5.88 -17.38
CA PRO A 21 -3.53 -7.15 -18.08
C PRO A 21 -2.08 -7.37 -18.51
N ASP A 22 -1.65 -8.62 -18.60
CA ASP A 22 -0.28 -8.99 -18.98
C ASP A 22 0.12 -8.40 -20.34
N SER A 23 -0.83 -8.25 -21.27
CA SER A 23 -0.61 -7.64 -22.59
C SER A 23 -0.29 -6.14 -22.55
N GLN A 24 -0.60 -5.45 -21.46
CA GLN A 24 -0.30 -4.03 -21.25
C GLN A 24 0.93 -3.83 -20.35
N ARG A 25 1.50 -4.91 -19.81
CA ARG A 25 2.72 -4.84 -19.01
C ARG A 25 3.90 -4.59 -19.93
N GLN A 26 4.53 -3.45 -19.71
CA GLN A 26 5.84 -3.10 -20.26
C GLN A 26 6.90 -3.44 -19.21
N ASP A 27 8.05 -3.94 -19.66
CA ASP A 27 9.19 -4.24 -18.80
C ASP A 27 9.65 -3.00 -18.04
N GLY A 28 9.89 -3.18 -16.74
CA GLY A 28 10.35 -2.13 -15.85
C GLY A 28 10.62 -2.66 -14.45
N GLU A 29 10.93 -1.75 -13.54
CA GLU A 29 11.32 -2.08 -12.17
C GLU A 29 10.20 -1.87 -11.15
N ILE A 30 9.06 -1.31 -11.57
CA ILE A 30 7.96 -0.98 -10.64
C ILE A 30 7.20 -2.26 -10.27
N PRO A 31 7.17 -2.68 -8.99
CA PRO A 31 6.46 -3.87 -8.59
C PRO A 31 4.95 -3.77 -8.82
N VAL A 32 4.38 -4.82 -9.40
CA VAL A 32 2.94 -5.01 -9.58
C VAL A 32 2.42 -5.89 -8.44
N VAL A 33 1.59 -5.32 -7.58
CA VAL A 33 1.17 -5.94 -6.31
C VAL A 33 -0.29 -6.38 -6.38
N SER A 34 -0.52 -7.67 -6.12
CA SER A 34 -1.84 -8.30 -6.09
C SER A 34 -2.27 -8.66 -4.65
N SER A 35 -3.44 -9.28 -4.51
CA SER A 35 -3.88 -9.86 -3.22
C SER A 35 -3.01 -11.00 -2.71
N SER A 36 -2.07 -11.50 -3.51
CA SER A 36 -1.15 -12.59 -3.19
C SER A 36 0.31 -12.13 -3.18
N GLY A 37 0.55 -10.81 -3.14
CA GLY A 37 1.88 -10.21 -3.17
C GLY A 37 2.30 -9.76 -4.56
N ILE A 38 3.62 -9.58 -4.75
CA ILE A 38 4.21 -9.08 -5.99
C ILE A 38 4.13 -10.16 -7.07
N THR A 39 3.44 -9.85 -8.17
CA THR A 39 3.18 -10.78 -9.28
C THR A 39 3.99 -10.47 -10.55
N GLY A 40 4.80 -9.43 -10.53
CA GLY A 40 5.62 -8.99 -11.66
C GLY A 40 6.05 -7.55 -11.51
N HIS A 41 6.57 -6.98 -12.59
CA HIS A 41 6.99 -5.59 -12.65
C HIS A 41 6.39 -4.88 -13.87
N HIS A 42 6.33 -3.56 -13.80
CA HIS A 42 5.88 -2.68 -14.86
C HIS A 42 6.80 -1.45 -14.98
N SER A 43 6.69 -0.71 -16.08
CA SER A 43 7.45 0.52 -16.31
C SER A 43 6.88 1.73 -15.58
N GLU A 44 5.59 1.72 -15.23
CA GLU A 44 4.90 2.86 -14.63
C GLU A 44 4.31 2.52 -13.26
N PRO A 45 4.35 3.44 -12.29
CA PRO A 45 3.63 3.31 -11.02
C PRO A 45 2.24 3.96 -11.03
N LYS A 46 1.38 3.48 -10.13
CA LYS A 46 0.06 4.11 -9.83
C LYS A 46 -0.08 4.57 -8.40
N ALA A 47 0.78 4.10 -7.50
CA ALA A 47 0.83 4.50 -6.11
C ALA A 47 2.28 4.73 -5.68
N LYS A 48 2.45 5.61 -4.69
CA LYS A 48 3.75 6.00 -4.12
C LYS A 48 3.92 5.39 -2.73
N PRO A 49 5.16 5.21 -2.25
CA PRO A 49 5.42 4.68 -0.93
C PRO A 49 5.19 5.73 0.18
N PRO A 50 5.14 5.28 1.45
CA PRO A 50 4.83 3.92 1.87
C PRO A 50 3.42 3.48 1.44
N GLY A 51 3.35 2.29 0.85
CA GLY A 51 2.11 1.65 0.39
C GLY A 51 1.74 0.47 1.27
N VAL A 52 0.47 0.37 1.65
CA VAL A 52 -0.08 -0.84 2.29
C VAL A 52 -1.10 -1.43 1.34
N VAL A 53 -0.92 -2.71 0.98
CA VAL A 53 -1.77 -3.45 0.06
C VAL A 53 -2.32 -4.69 0.77
N THR A 54 -3.60 -4.98 0.60
CA THR A 54 -4.27 -6.12 1.23
C THR A 54 -5.21 -6.80 0.25
N GLY A 55 -5.46 -8.10 0.47
CA GLY A 55 -6.44 -8.86 -0.30
C GLY A 55 -7.90 -8.39 -0.11
N ARG A 56 -8.79 -8.88 -0.98
CA ARG A 56 -10.23 -8.58 -0.96
C ARG A 56 -11.01 -9.66 -0.20
N TYR A 57 -11.79 -9.28 0.81
CA TYR A 57 -12.83 -10.04 1.58
C TYR A 57 -12.54 -11.48 2.09
N GLY A 58 -11.80 -12.33 1.37
CA GLY A 58 -11.41 -13.70 1.78
C GLY A 58 -9.92 -13.86 2.14
N THR A 59 -9.04 -13.00 1.62
CA THR A 59 -7.59 -12.94 1.94
C THR A 59 -7.24 -11.73 2.82
N ILE A 60 -8.14 -11.36 3.74
CA ILE A 60 -7.93 -10.27 4.73
C ILE A 60 -6.70 -10.53 5.63
N GLY A 61 -6.14 -11.75 5.62
CA GLY A 61 -4.96 -12.11 6.41
C GLY A 61 -3.63 -11.60 5.85
N GLU A 62 -3.52 -11.32 4.55
CA GLU A 62 -2.24 -10.95 3.95
C GLU A 62 -2.18 -9.45 3.63
N VAL A 63 -1.29 -8.78 4.36
CA VAL A 63 -0.97 -7.37 4.19
C VAL A 63 0.46 -7.26 3.68
N PHE A 64 0.62 -6.62 2.54
CA PHE A 64 1.91 -6.34 1.91
C PHE A 64 2.25 -4.88 2.13
N TYR A 65 3.43 -4.63 2.67
CA TYR A 65 3.99 -3.30 2.82
C TYR A 65 4.99 -3.06 1.68
N VAL A 66 4.89 -1.91 1.04
CA VAL A 66 5.67 -1.55 -0.14
C VAL A 66 6.37 -0.22 0.12
N GLU A 67 7.70 -0.26 0.06
CA GLU A 67 8.58 0.88 0.37
C GLU A 67 9.04 1.65 -0.87
N GLU A 68 8.61 1.19 -2.05
CA GLU A 68 8.91 1.79 -3.35
C GLU A 68 7.64 2.17 -4.12
N ASP A 69 7.79 2.89 -5.23
CA ASP A 69 6.68 3.19 -6.14
C ASP A 69 6.12 1.88 -6.71
N TYR A 70 4.80 1.74 -6.82
CA TYR A 70 4.18 0.44 -7.14
C TYR A 70 2.88 0.55 -7.92
N TRP A 71 2.44 -0.58 -8.49
CA TRP A 71 1.15 -0.72 -9.15
C TRP A 71 0.24 -1.69 -8.39
N PRO A 72 -0.76 -1.20 -7.63
CA PRO A 72 -1.75 -2.08 -7.01
C PRO A 72 -2.71 -2.62 -8.07
N LEU A 73 -2.83 -3.95 -8.16
CA LEU A 73 -3.78 -4.62 -9.05
C LEU A 73 -5.21 -4.54 -8.53
N ASN A 74 -6.14 -4.63 -9.47
CA ASN A 74 -7.58 -4.65 -9.26
C ASN A 74 -8.09 -5.78 -8.31
N THR A 75 -7.26 -6.82 -8.10
CA THR A 75 -7.48 -7.93 -7.17
C THR A 75 -7.17 -7.57 -5.72
N ALA A 76 -6.46 -6.46 -5.50
CA ALA A 76 -6.08 -5.96 -4.19
C ALA A 76 -6.77 -4.63 -3.84
N LEU A 77 -6.74 -4.32 -2.55
CA LEU A 77 -7.05 -3.01 -2.00
C LEU A 77 -5.75 -2.37 -1.52
N TYR A 78 -5.56 -1.08 -1.79
CA TYR A 78 -4.40 -0.34 -1.31
C TYR A 78 -4.83 0.89 -0.52
N VAL A 79 -3.98 1.29 0.42
CA VAL A 79 -4.21 2.46 1.26
C VAL A 79 -3.83 3.72 0.52
N THR A 80 -4.75 4.67 0.42
CA THR A 80 -4.47 5.97 -0.20
C THR A 80 -4.33 7.11 0.78
N ASP A 81 -4.87 6.95 1.98
CA ASP A 81 -4.90 8.01 2.97
C ASP A 81 -5.00 7.42 4.36
N PHE A 82 -4.21 7.96 5.29
CA PHE A 82 -4.20 7.61 6.70
C PHE A 82 -4.95 8.72 7.43
N LYS A 83 -6.22 8.49 7.74
CA LYS A 83 -7.07 9.47 8.41
C LYS A 83 -6.58 9.70 9.82
N GLY A 84 -6.01 10.87 10.08
CA GLY A 84 -5.65 11.33 11.43
C GLY A 84 -4.36 10.75 12.01
N ILE A 85 -3.60 9.95 11.26
CA ILE A 85 -2.22 9.59 11.62
C ILE A 85 -1.33 10.61 10.91
N THR A 86 -0.80 11.58 11.66
CA THR A 86 0.22 12.48 11.13
C THR A 86 1.39 11.62 10.64
N ARG A 87 1.72 11.70 9.35
CA ARG A 87 2.92 11.06 8.75
C ARG A 87 4.18 11.79 9.23
N ASP A 88 4.38 11.83 10.54
CA ASP A 88 5.63 12.26 11.11
C ASP A 88 6.57 11.05 11.20
N LEU A 89 7.17 10.73 10.06
CA LEU A 89 8.40 9.94 10.01
C LEU A 89 9.61 10.87 9.91
N SER A 90 9.50 12.13 10.35
CA SER A 90 10.73 12.88 10.60
C SER A 90 11.50 12.12 11.68
N PRO A 91 12.80 11.87 11.51
CA PRO A 91 13.62 11.53 12.66
C PRO A 91 13.59 12.78 13.53
N THR A 92 12.64 12.87 14.46
CA THR A 92 12.73 13.81 15.55
C THR A 92 13.96 13.36 16.31
N PHE A 93 15.11 13.94 15.94
CA PHE A 93 16.30 13.97 16.76
C PHE A 93 15.82 14.50 18.10
N CYS A 94 15.68 13.58 19.06
CA CYS A 94 15.47 13.90 20.46
C CYS A 94 16.77 14.58 20.91
N GLY A 95 16.86 15.87 20.64
CA GLY A 95 17.87 16.76 21.19
C GLY A 95 17.55 16.93 22.67
N ILE A 96 18.10 16.04 23.49
CA ILE A 96 18.38 16.33 24.87
C ILE A 96 19.42 17.46 24.90
N SER A 97 18.97 18.67 25.20
CA SER A 97 19.78 19.76 25.71
C SER A 97 19.27 20.14 27.09
#